data_AF-A0A7C4ZFF3-F1
#
_entry.id   AF-A0A7C4ZFF3-F1
#
_cell.length_a   1.000
_cell.length_b   1.000
_cell.length_c   1.000
_cell.angle_alpha   90.00
_cell.angle_beta   90.00
_cell.angle_gamma   90.00
#
_symmetry.space_group_name_H-M   'P 1'
#
loop_
_entity.id
_entity.type
_entity.pdbx_description
1 polymer ?
#
loop_
_entity_poly.entity_id
_entity_poly.type
_entity_poly.pdbx_seq_one_letter_code
_entity_poly.pdbx_strand_id
1 'polypeptide(L)'
;MDVNSKQEILKAYEFRKQWPPYTYREHFDVTPAMLEEYAEFLETENTNRKKMELQPWITFCDSKCAFCYYPSTMFKRDYVTPYLTALKKELKMYSETRYVKTSEFDEIVLGGGTPSVLSAEQLIDIISFCKQNFNISRDYIIKITGSTHNLDKYKLEKFAEYGVLQLDVGVQTFNNNIRRMLAIQDSGQHAEEIVRKARELGLYVCIDLMYNLPGQTLEIWREDVKKAIELNLEGIDCYPLEVYPGTMLDLQIKSGQIPPPGDWRTEALMYVEAVEMFTNAGYIPVGHDRFTRVKEHIEESCLNGWPWAGILTTGAGCFMGYLGLYSYQNIENVHRYIDLVGKGIFPIAKIHKSTYEDMIKKVMERLYLRLPVNKAEFKEKFGRFPDEVFPAEVKRLEEKGLIEVTDNEIRLTKLGDVWRINIAWEFANAKINL
;
A
#
# COMPACT_ATOMS: atom_id res chain seq x y z
N MET A 1 18.65 16.67 -11.93
CA MET A 1 18.69 17.69 -10.85
C MET A 1 20.15 18.11 -10.65
N ASP A 2 20.46 19.36 -10.30
CA ASP A 2 21.85 19.88 -10.25
C ASP A 2 22.60 19.44 -8.96
N VAL A 3 23.93 19.48 -8.93
CA VAL A 3 24.78 19.06 -7.79
C VAL A 3 24.37 19.72 -6.47
N ASN A 4 23.91 20.98 -6.52
CA ASN A 4 23.42 21.71 -5.35
C ASN A 4 22.21 21.03 -4.69
N SER A 5 21.28 20.49 -5.48
CA SER A 5 20.11 19.78 -4.97
C SER A 5 20.46 18.48 -4.25
N LYS A 6 21.52 17.78 -4.69
CA LYS A 6 22.01 16.57 -4.00
C LYS A 6 22.61 16.92 -2.63
N GLN A 7 23.30 18.06 -2.51
CA GLN A 7 23.82 18.52 -1.22
C GLN A 7 22.73 19.01 -0.28
N GLU A 8 21.67 19.63 -0.81
CA GLU A 8 20.50 20.07 -0.02
C GLU A 8 19.75 18.89 0.59
N ILE A 9 19.56 17.81 -0.19
CA ILE A 9 18.97 16.56 0.31
C ILE A 9 19.72 16.09 1.56
N LEU A 10 21.04 16.01 1.49
CA LEU A 10 21.87 15.50 2.58
C LEU A 10 21.89 16.38 3.84
N LYS A 11 21.37 17.61 3.79
CA LYS A 11 21.33 18.55 4.92
C LYS A 11 19.98 18.55 5.66
N ALA A 12 18.90 18.05 5.05
CA ALA A 12 17.56 18.17 5.62
C ALA A 12 17.34 17.28 6.86
N TYR A 13 17.83 16.04 6.79
CA TYR A 13 17.79 15.03 7.86
C TYR A 13 19.05 14.15 7.85
N GLU A 14 19.34 13.53 9.00
CA GLU A 14 20.48 12.64 9.18
C GLU A 14 20.21 11.17 8.83
N PHE A 15 18.93 10.78 8.69
CA PHE A 15 18.49 9.44 8.31
C PHE A 15 17.09 9.47 7.69
N ARG A 16 16.77 8.52 6.80
CA ARG A 16 15.42 8.34 6.24
C ARG A 16 14.57 7.44 7.13
N LYS A 17 13.34 7.86 7.39
CA LYS A 17 12.30 6.97 7.96
C LYS A 17 11.80 6.04 6.87
N GLN A 18 11.54 4.78 7.23
CA GLN A 18 11.13 3.74 6.28
C GLN A 18 9.60 3.46 6.30
N TRP A 19 8.89 3.88 7.36
CA TRP A 19 7.43 3.76 7.47
C TRP A 19 6.79 5.08 7.87
N PRO A 20 5.59 5.39 7.36
CA PRO A 20 4.78 6.47 7.91
C PRO A 20 4.27 6.12 9.33
N PRO A 21 3.82 7.11 10.11
CA PRO A 21 3.09 6.88 11.35
C PRO A 21 1.69 6.27 11.08
N TYR A 22 0.94 5.98 12.14
CA TYR A 22 -0.46 5.51 12.09
C TYR A 22 -0.70 4.26 11.23
N THR A 23 0.32 3.40 11.13
CA THR A 23 0.20 2.09 10.47
C THR A 23 -0.20 1.01 11.48
N TYR A 24 -0.60 -0.14 10.95
CA TYR A 24 -0.88 -1.36 11.72
C TYR A 24 0.23 -1.79 12.69
N ARG A 25 1.46 -1.32 12.48
CA ARG A 25 2.63 -1.59 13.33
C ARG A 25 2.51 -0.95 14.71
N GLU A 26 1.67 0.08 14.85
CA GLU A 26 1.46 0.82 16.11
C GLU A 26 0.23 0.33 16.89
N HIS A 27 -0.57 -0.58 16.32
CA HIS A 27 -1.82 -1.01 16.94
C HIS A 27 -1.60 -2.00 18.10
N PHE A 28 -2.49 -1.91 19.07
CA PHE A 28 -2.50 -2.72 20.29
C PHE A 28 -3.23 -4.05 20.09
N ASP A 29 -2.92 -5.01 20.97
CA ASP A 29 -3.67 -6.25 21.06
C ASP A 29 -5.12 -5.98 21.45
N VAL A 30 -6.02 -6.77 20.89
CA VAL A 30 -7.46 -6.60 21.04
C VAL A 30 -7.96 -6.99 22.44
N THR A 31 -8.88 -6.19 23.00
CA THR A 31 -9.65 -6.54 24.21
C THR A 31 -11.12 -6.81 23.87
N PRO A 32 -11.87 -7.58 24.68
CA PRO A 32 -13.29 -7.81 24.45
C PRO A 32 -14.12 -6.52 24.34
N ALA A 33 -13.82 -5.51 25.19
CA ALA A 33 -14.51 -4.21 25.15
C ALA A 33 -14.29 -3.47 23.83
N MET A 34 -13.08 -3.54 23.26
CA MET A 34 -12.79 -2.90 21.97
C MET A 34 -13.54 -3.59 20.81
N LEU A 35 -13.72 -4.91 20.88
CA LEU A 35 -14.51 -5.65 19.88
C LEU A 35 -16.00 -5.33 19.98
N GLU A 36 -16.52 -5.20 21.20
CA GLU A 36 -17.91 -4.80 21.44
C GLU A 36 -18.16 -3.39 20.90
N GLU A 37 -17.29 -2.43 21.23
CA GLU A 37 -17.37 -1.07 20.70
C GLU A 37 -17.28 -1.02 19.17
N TYR A 38 -16.42 -1.84 18.57
CA TYR A 38 -16.32 -1.94 17.12
C TYR A 38 -17.58 -2.57 16.50
N ALA A 39 -18.15 -3.61 17.13
CA ALA A 39 -19.39 -4.22 16.67
C ALA A 39 -20.57 -3.23 16.73
N GLU A 40 -20.67 -2.43 17.80
CA GLU A 40 -21.65 -1.34 17.91
C GLU A 40 -21.44 -0.29 16.81
N PHE A 41 -20.19 0.09 16.54
CA PHE A 41 -19.85 1.00 15.43
C PHE A 41 -20.32 0.46 14.07
N LEU A 42 -20.15 -0.83 13.80
CA LEU A 42 -20.59 -1.43 12.54
C LEU A 42 -22.12 -1.36 12.34
N GLU A 43 -22.89 -1.18 13.41
CA GLU A 43 -24.35 -1.00 13.35
C GLU A 43 -24.79 0.47 13.22
N THR A 44 -23.84 1.40 13.08
CA THR A 44 -24.12 2.82 12.76
C THR A 44 -24.27 3.04 11.24
N GLU A 45 -24.67 4.24 10.81
CA GLU A 45 -24.65 4.60 9.38
C GLU A 45 -23.33 5.25 9.01
N ASN A 46 -22.77 4.87 7.86
CA ASN A 46 -21.69 5.62 7.26
C ASN A 46 -22.26 6.94 6.70
N THR A 47 -22.02 8.02 7.43
CA THR A 47 -22.44 9.37 7.04
C THR A 47 -21.39 10.07 6.18
N ASN A 48 -20.19 9.50 6.05
CA ASN A 48 -19.16 10.01 5.17
C ASN A 48 -19.45 9.57 3.73
N ARG A 49 -19.76 10.52 2.85
CA ARG A 49 -20.12 10.25 1.44
C ARG A 49 -18.91 9.93 0.55
N LYS A 50 -17.79 9.50 1.14
CA LYS A 50 -16.60 9.09 0.40
C LYS A 50 -16.73 7.60 0.06
N LYS A 51 -16.43 7.27 -1.19
CA LYS A 51 -16.37 5.89 -1.64
C LYS A 51 -15.19 5.17 -0.98
N MET A 52 -15.32 3.86 -0.81
CA MET A 52 -14.37 3.02 -0.08
C MET A 52 -13.78 1.93 -0.96
N GLU A 53 -12.63 1.41 -0.56
CA GLU A 53 -12.03 0.22 -1.16
C GLU A 53 -12.52 -1.05 -0.45
N LEU A 54 -12.82 -2.08 -1.22
CA LEU A 54 -13.07 -3.44 -0.73
C LEU A 54 -11.88 -4.33 -1.09
N GLN A 55 -11.18 -4.84 -0.07
CA GLN A 55 -9.93 -5.57 -0.27
C GLN A 55 -9.95 -6.97 0.39
N PRO A 56 -10.51 -7.99 -0.30
CA PRO A 56 -10.37 -9.38 0.11
C PRO A 56 -8.91 -9.85 0.00
N TRP A 57 -8.31 -10.22 1.12
CA TRP A 57 -6.91 -10.61 1.22
C TRP A 57 -6.71 -12.09 0.93
N ILE A 58 -5.72 -12.43 0.10
CA ILE A 58 -5.31 -13.81 -0.18
C ILE A 58 -3.98 -14.09 0.52
N THR A 59 -4.02 -14.82 1.63
CA THR A 59 -2.83 -15.07 2.48
C THR A 59 -1.78 -16.01 1.84
N PHE A 60 -2.09 -16.70 0.74
CA PHE A 60 -1.22 -17.77 0.25
C PHE A 60 -0.06 -17.28 -0.63
N CYS A 61 1.10 -17.90 -0.48
CA CYS A 61 2.23 -17.84 -1.41
C CYS A 61 2.74 -19.26 -1.70
N ASP A 62 3.16 -19.55 -2.92
CA ASP A 62 3.80 -20.83 -3.27
C ASP A 62 5.31 -20.86 -2.96
N SER A 63 5.90 -19.68 -2.76
CA SER A 63 7.30 -19.44 -2.45
C SER A 63 7.43 -18.15 -1.64
N LYS A 64 8.43 -18.06 -0.76
CA LYS A 64 8.66 -16.88 0.07
C LYS A 64 9.94 -16.18 -0.38
N CYS A 65 9.80 -14.95 -0.89
CA CYS A 65 10.94 -14.09 -1.21
C CYS A 65 11.72 -13.77 0.07
N ALA A 66 13.05 -13.67 -0.03
CA ALA A 66 13.92 -13.56 1.16
C ALA A 66 13.66 -12.30 1.99
N PHE A 67 13.27 -11.19 1.33
CA PHE A 67 12.97 -9.90 1.95
C PHE A 67 11.54 -9.79 2.49
N CYS A 68 10.62 -10.67 2.09
CA CYS A 68 9.19 -10.48 2.34
C CYS A 68 8.83 -10.74 3.81
N TYR A 69 8.34 -9.69 4.46
CA TYR A 69 7.84 -9.74 5.84
C TYR A 69 6.31 -9.82 5.92
N TYR A 70 5.58 -9.77 4.79
CA TYR A 70 4.13 -9.84 4.82
C TYR A 70 3.63 -11.19 5.36
N PRO A 71 2.55 -11.19 6.15
CA PRO A 71 1.90 -12.41 6.61
C PRO A 71 1.46 -13.25 5.42
N SER A 72 2.05 -14.44 5.32
CA SER A 72 1.77 -15.37 4.24
C SER A 72 1.78 -16.81 4.75
N THR A 73 0.87 -17.61 4.20
CA THR A 73 0.79 -19.05 4.43
C THR A 73 1.29 -19.77 3.19
N MET A 74 2.17 -20.77 3.38
CA MET A 74 2.61 -21.60 2.26
C MET A 74 1.42 -22.31 1.62
N PHE A 75 1.29 -22.18 0.30
CA PHE A 75 0.19 -22.72 -0.48
C PHE A 75 0.10 -24.24 -0.30
N LYS A 76 -1.07 -24.70 0.12
CA LYS A 76 -1.45 -26.11 0.13
C LYS A 76 -2.90 -26.21 -0.33
N ARG A 77 -3.17 -27.03 -1.34
CA ARG A 77 -4.51 -27.13 -1.97
C ARG A 77 -5.62 -27.38 -0.95
N ASP A 78 -5.37 -28.24 0.03
CA ASP A 78 -6.32 -28.61 1.08
C ASP A 78 -6.74 -27.43 1.97
N TYR A 79 -5.96 -26.34 2.01
CA TYR A 79 -6.25 -25.16 2.81
C TYR A 79 -6.99 -24.07 2.04
N VAL A 80 -6.90 -24.07 0.71
CA VAL A 80 -7.46 -23.02 -0.13
C VAL A 80 -8.98 -22.99 -0.04
N THR A 81 -9.65 -24.12 -0.27
CA THR A 81 -11.12 -24.16 -0.29
C THR A 81 -11.74 -23.80 1.07
N PRO A 82 -11.28 -24.35 2.22
CA PRO A 82 -11.75 -23.90 3.53
C PRO A 82 -11.52 -22.41 3.78
N TYR A 83 -10.35 -21.89 3.37
CA TYR A 83 -10.05 -20.46 3.51
C TYR A 83 -10.98 -19.58 2.68
N LEU A 84 -11.19 -19.90 1.40
CA LEU A 84 -12.08 -19.11 0.53
C LEU A 84 -13.53 -19.14 1.02
N THR A 85 -13.96 -20.26 1.60
CA THR A 85 -15.26 -20.38 2.25
C THR A 85 -15.36 -19.45 3.47
N ALA A 86 -14.33 -19.43 4.32
CA ALA A 86 -14.24 -18.52 5.45
C ALA A 86 -14.17 -17.05 5.00
N LEU A 87 -13.36 -16.72 3.99
CA LEU A 87 -13.24 -15.37 3.44
C LEU A 87 -14.59 -14.82 2.97
N LYS A 88 -15.35 -15.60 2.18
CA LYS A 88 -16.71 -15.23 1.76
C LYS A 88 -17.66 -15.08 2.95
N LYS A 89 -17.52 -15.91 3.99
CA LYS A 89 -18.34 -15.79 5.20
C LYS A 89 -18.01 -14.50 5.96
N GLU A 90 -16.75 -14.13 6.11
CA GLU A 90 -16.36 -12.86 6.74
C GLU A 90 -16.88 -11.66 5.91
N LEU A 91 -16.69 -11.69 4.59
CA LEU A 91 -17.26 -10.69 3.69
C LEU A 91 -18.78 -10.59 3.86
N LYS A 92 -19.49 -11.72 3.98
CA LYS A 92 -20.92 -11.73 4.25
C LYS A 92 -21.26 -11.07 5.58
N MET A 93 -20.52 -11.38 6.65
CA MET A 93 -20.73 -10.76 7.96
C MET A 93 -20.62 -9.24 7.89
N TYR A 94 -19.58 -8.71 7.23
CA TYR A 94 -19.45 -7.27 7.01
C TYR A 94 -20.58 -6.70 6.13
N SER A 95 -20.95 -7.37 5.04
CA SER A 95 -22.02 -6.91 4.14
C SER A 95 -23.38 -6.75 4.82
N GLU A 96 -23.58 -7.40 5.97
CA GLU A 96 -24.84 -7.38 6.71
C GLU A 96 -24.93 -6.24 7.73
N THR A 97 -23.81 -5.63 8.11
CA THR A 97 -23.78 -4.54 9.08
C THR A 97 -24.32 -3.24 8.47
N ARG A 98 -24.93 -2.39 9.30
CA ARG A 98 -25.53 -1.14 8.83
C ARG A 98 -24.50 -0.19 8.21
N TYR A 99 -23.32 -0.07 8.80
CA TYR A 99 -22.28 0.84 8.34
C TYR A 99 -21.87 0.51 6.90
N VAL A 100 -21.62 -0.78 6.63
CA VAL A 100 -21.23 -1.27 5.30
C VAL A 100 -22.37 -1.15 4.30
N LYS A 101 -23.62 -1.47 4.69
CA LYS A 101 -24.80 -1.32 3.81
C LYS A 101 -25.03 0.12 3.34
N THR A 102 -24.70 1.09 4.19
CA THR A 102 -24.81 2.53 3.87
C THR A 102 -23.56 3.12 3.23
N SER A 103 -22.51 2.31 3.01
CA SER A 103 -21.31 2.73 2.30
C SER A 103 -21.41 2.41 0.81
N GLU A 104 -20.60 3.09 -0.01
CA GLU A 104 -20.45 2.80 -1.44
C GLU A 104 -18.99 2.44 -1.72
N PHE A 105 -18.75 1.43 -2.55
CA PHE A 105 -17.42 0.95 -2.91
C PHE A 105 -17.15 1.11 -4.40
N ASP A 106 -16.07 1.76 -4.80
CA ASP A 106 -15.64 1.89 -6.20
C ASP A 106 -14.41 1.07 -6.54
N GLU A 107 -13.84 0.35 -5.59
CA GLU A 107 -12.64 -0.45 -5.83
C GLU A 107 -12.79 -1.83 -5.21
N ILE A 108 -12.49 -2.86 -6.01
CA ILE A 108 -12.32 -4.23 -5.53
C ILE A 108 -10.86 -4.61 -5.79
N VAL A 109 -10.10 -4.77 -4.72
CA VAL A 109 -8.66 -5.07 -4.78
C VAL A 109 -8.42 -6.45 -4.20
N LEU A 110 -8.05 -7.42 -5.04
CA LEU A 110 -7.53 -8.69 -4.53
C LEU A 110 -6.05 -8.52 -4.25
N GLY A 111 -5.73 -8.25 -2.98
CA GLY A 111 -4.36 -8.12 -2.46
C GLY A 111 -3.95 -9.33 -1.62
N GLY A 112 -2.70 -9.39 -1.19
CA GLY A 112 -2.30 -10.38 -0.20
C GLY A 112 -0.85 -10.84 -0.27
N GLY A 113 -0.62 -12.09 0.12
CA GLY A 113 0.61 -12.80 -0.17
C GLY A 113 0.81 -12.87 -1.68
N THR A 114 0.02 -13.71 -2.36
CA THR A 114 0.03 -13.79 -3.83
C THR A 114 -1.34 -14.26 -4.35
N PRO A 115 -2.30 -13.34 -4.62
CA PRO A 115 -3.60 -13.70 -5.20
C PRO A 115 -3.48 -14.54 -6.47
N SER A 116 -2.50 -14.24 -7.33
CA SER A 116 -2.27 -15.01 -8.55
C SER A 116 -1.88 -16.48 -8.33
N VAL A 117 -1.62 -16.95 -7.10
CA VAL A 117 -1.48 -18.39 -6.81
C VAL A 117 -2.80 -19.16 -6.99
N LEU A 118 -3.94 -18.47 -6.86
CA LEU A 118 -5.26 -19.05 -7.08
C LEU A 118 -5.55 -19.19 -8.58
N SER A 119 -6.53 -20.02 -8.92
CA SER A 119 -7.03 -20.09 -10.29
C SER A 119 -7.79 -18.81 -10.66
N ALA A 120 -7.88 -18.51 -11.96
CA ALA A 120 -8.63 -17.34 -12.43
C ALA A 120 -10.10 -17.39 -11.97
N GLU A 121 -10.70 -18.58 -12.01
CA GLU A 121 -12.08 -18.84 -11.60
C GLU A 121 -12.29 -18.58 -10.12
N GLN A 122 -11.34 -18.97 -9.26
CA GLN A 122 -11.42 -18.70 -7.81
C GLN A 122 -11.39 -17.19 -7.51
N LEU A 123 -10.53 -16.43 -8.20
CA LEU A 123 -10.44 -14.98 -8.03
C LEU A 123 -11.72 -14.29 -8.54
N ILE A 124 -12.18 -14.68 -9.73
CA ILE A 124 -13.43 -14.19 -10.33
C ILE A 124 -14.64 -14.48 -9.44
N ASP A 125 -14.69 -15.65 -8.81
CA ASP A 125 -15.74 -16.06 -7.90
C ASP A 125 -15.77 -15.18 -6.62
N ILE A 126 -14.61 -14.77 -6.09
CA ILE A 126 -14.54 -13.81 -4.97
C ILE A 126 -15.02 -12.42 -5.41
N ILE A 127 -14.60 -11.93 -6.57
CA ILE A 127 -15.02 -10.63 -7.10
C ILE A 127 -16.53 -10.63 -7.36
N SER A 128 -17.05 -11.70 -7.96
CA SER A 128 -18.49 -11.90 -8.20
C SER A 128 -19.26 -11.87 -6.88
N PHE A 129 -18.75 -12.54 -5.85
CA PHE A 129 -19.35 -12.53 -4.52
C PHE A 129 -19.40 -11.11 -3.93
N CYS A 130 -18.32 -10.33 -4.05
CA CYS A 130 -18.27 -8.95 -3.60
C CYS A 130 -19.33 -8.10 -4.32
N LYS A 131 -19.39 -8.18 -5.66
CA LYS A 131 -20.37 -7.44 -6.46
C LYS A 131 -21.83 -7.76 -6.12
N GLN A 132 -22.11 -8.99 -5.67
CA GLN A 132 -23.46 -9.42 -5.31
C GLN A 132 -23.90 -8.99 -3.91
N ASN A 133 -22.96 -8.76 -2.98
CA ASN A 133 -23.27 -8.55 -1.56
C ASN A 133 -23.02 -7.12 -1.09
N PHE A 134 -22.28 -6.32 -1.85
CA PHE A 134 -21.91 -4.95 -1.47
C PHE A 134 -22.53 -3.92 -2.41
N ASN A 135 -22.73 -2.69 -1.92
CA ASN A 135 -23.13 -1.56 -2.73
C ASN A 135 -21.94 -1.03 -3.53
N ILE A 136 -21.71 -1.64 -4.69
CA ILE A 136 -20.63 -1.29 -5.61
C ILE A 136 -21.09 -0.14 -6.53
N SER A 137 -20.26 0.90 -6.67
CA SER A 137 -20.53 2.03 -7.55
C SER A 137 -20.63 1.58 -9.01
N ARG A 138 -21.14 2.43 -9.90
CA ARG A 138 -21.25 2.07 -11.34
C ARG A 138 -19.93 2.11 -12.08
N ASP A 139 -19.03 2.95 -11.62
CA ASP A 139 -17.70 3.25 -12.17
C ASP A 139 -16.59 2.47 -11.46
N TYR A 140 -16.94 1.37 -10.79
CA TYR A 140 -15.99 0.61 -10.01
C TYR A 140 -14.88 0.00 -10.86
N ILE A 141 -13.70 -0.16 -10.26
CA ILE A 141 -12.55 -0.81 -10.87
C ILE A 141 -12.16 -2.07 -10.10
N ILE A 142 -11.53 -3.00 -10.80
CA ILE A 142 -10.99 -4.23 -10.22
C ILE A 142 -9.48 -4.23 -10.41
N LYS A 143 -8.76 -4.41 -9.30
CA LYS A 143 -7.31 -4.58 -9.25
C LYS A 143 -6.97 -5.95 -8.68
N ILE A 144 -5.95 -6.61 -9.24
CA ILE A 144 -5.46 -7.90 -8.73
C ILE A 144 -3.94 -7.80 -8.58
N THR A 145 -3.41 -8.23 -7.44
CA THR A 145 -1.96 -8.36 -7.28
C THR A 145 -1.47 -9.76 -7.67
N GLY A 146 -0.25 -9.87 -8.18
CA GLY A 146 0.29 -11.15 -8.62
C GLY A 146 1.81 -11.21 -8.67
N SER A 147 2.33 -12.43 -8.60
CA SER A 147 3.71 -12.73 -8.94
C SER A 147 3.83 -13.20 -10.39
N THR A 148 4.93 -12.81 -11.03
CA THR A 148 5.26 -13.10 -12.44
C THR A 148 5.30 -14.59 -12.74
N HIS A 149 5.78 -15.42 -11.82
CA HIS A 149 5.85 -16.88 -11.99
C HIS A 149 4.49 -17.61 -11.84
N ASN A 150 3.45 -16.94 -11.32
CA ASN A 150 2.10 -17.49 -11.16
C ASN A 150 1.09 -17.02 -12.20
N LEU A 151 1.54 -16.15 -13.10
CA LEU A 151 0.75 -15.62 -14.19
C LEU A 151 1.08 -16.40 -15.47
N ASP A 152 0.05 -16.80 -16.19
CA ASP A 152 0.16 -17.41 -17.51
C ASP A 152 -0.83 -16.75 -18.46
N LYS A 153 -0.73 -17.09 -19.75
CA LYS A 153 -1.59 -16.52 -20.79
C LYS A 153 -3.08 -16.74 -20.48
N TYR A 154 -3.47 -17.94 -20.04
CA TYR A 154 -4.86 -18.27 -19.76
C TYR A 154 -5.45 -17.37 -18.66
N LYS A 155 -4.72 -17.20 -17.56
CA LYS A 155 -5.14 -16.36 -16.44
C LYS A 155 -5.26 -14.90 -16.83
N LEU A 156 -4.29 -14.38 -17.59
CA LEU A 156 -4.33 -13.00 -18.08
C LEU A 156 -5.52 -12.77 -19.03
N GLU A 157 -5.80 -13.71 -19.94
CA GLU A 157 -6.97 -13.65 -20.83
C GLU A 157 -8.27 -13.65 -20.02
N LYS A 158 -8.38 -14.50 -18.99
CA LYS A 158 -9.56 -14.53 -18.11
C LYS A 158 -9.76 -13.23 -17.34
N PHE A 159 -8.69 -12.60 -16.86
CA PHE A 159 -8.78 -11.31 -16.19
C PHE A 159 -9.27 -10.21 -17.13
N ALA A 160 -8.71 -10.13 -18.34
CA ALA A 160 -9.14 -9.17 -19.35
C ALA A 160 -10.61 -9.40 -19.77
N GLU A 161 -11.00 -10.65 -20.05
CA GLU A 161 -12.38 -11.04 -20.41
C GLU A 161 -13.40 -10.69 -19.31
N TYR A 162 -13.02 -10.82 -18.04
CA TYR A 162 -13.90 -10.53 -16.91
C TYR A 162 -14.03 -9.03 -16.61
N GLY A 163 -13.12 -8.19 -17.14
CA GLY A 163 -13.10 -6.75 -16.90
C GLY A 163 -12.25 -6.35 -15.69
N VAL A 164 -11.18 -7.09 -15.37
CA VAL A 164 -10.12 -6.59 -14.50
C VAL A 164 -9.47 -5.40 -15.18
N LEU A 165 -9.40 -4.26 -14.50
CA LEU A 165 -8.76 -3.06 -15.06
C LEU A 165 -7.24 -3.17 -14.94
N GLN A 166 -6.75 -3.52 -13.74
CA GLN A 166 -5.34 -3.40 -13.39
C GLN A 166 -4.78 -4.68 -12.78
N LEU A 167 -3.54 -4.98 -13.14
CA LEU A 167 -2.71 -6.02 -12.57
C LEU A 167 -1.46 -5.39 -11.94
N ASP A 168 -1.32 -5.50 -10.62
CA ASP A 168 -0.12 -5.10 -9.88
C ASP A 168 0.83 -6.31 -9.75
N VAL A 169 2.03 -6.20 -10.29
CA VAL A 169 2.93 -7.33 -10.49
C VAL A 169 4.26 -7.14 -9.75
N GLY A 170 4.57 -8.06 -8.85
CA GLY A 170 5.86 -8.07 -8.16
C GLY A 170 7.02 -8.42 -9.09
N VAL A 171 7.76 -7.42 -9.58
CA VAL A 171 8.98 -7.61 -10.40
C VAL A 171 10.23 -7.48 -9.56
N GLN A 172 10.29 -6.49 -8.69
CA GLN A 172 11.35 -6.11 -7.76
C GLN A 172 12.65 -5.66 -8.43
N THR A 173 13.21 -6.44 -9.35
CA THR A 173 14.39 -6.11 -10.15
C THR A 173 14.46 -7.02 -11.38
N PHE A 174 14.93 -6.52 -12.51
CA PHE A 174 15.19 -7.34 -13.70
C PHE A 174 16.57 -8.01 -13.65
N ASN A 175 17.41 -7.68 -12.65
CA ASN A 175 18.74 -8.26 -12.50
C ASN A 175 18.68 -9.69 -11.94
N ASN A 176 19.01 -10.68 -12.77
CA ASN A 176 18.93 -12.10 -12.41
C ASN A 176 19.85 -12.50 -11.23
N ASN A 177 20.95 -11.80 -10.97
CA ASN A 177 21.82 -12.12 -9.84
C ASN A 177 21.12 -11.73 -8.52
N ILE A 178 20.53 -10.53 -8.49
CA ILE A 178 19.77 -10.03 -7.34
C ILE A 178 18.50 -10.88 -7.14
N ARG A 179 17.78 -11.23 -8.21
CA ARG A 179 16.59 -12.11 -8.14
C ARG A 179 16.90 -13.43 -7.43
N ARG A 180 17.97 -14.12 -7.82
CA ARG A 180 18.40 -15.38 -7.19
C ARG A 180 18.78 -15.18 -5.72
N MET A 181 19.53 -14.13 -5.42
CA MET A 181 19.94 -13.79 -4.06
C MET A 181 18.72 -13.52 -3.15
N LEU A 182 17.65 -12.95 -3.69
CA LEU A 182 16.41 -12.65 -2.98
C LEU A 182 15.35 -13.77 -3.04
N ALA A 183 15.71 -14.95 -3.56
CA ALA A 183 14.81 -16.09 -3.74
C ALA A 183 13.54 -15.78 -4.59
N ILE A 184 13.66 -14.87 -5.56
CA ILE A 184 12.64 -14.61 -6.57
C ILE A 184 12.74 -15.73 -7.63
N GLN A 185 11.63 -16.41 -7.91
CA GLN A 185 11.62 -17.75 -8.52
C GLN A 185 11.98 -17.79 -10.01
N ASP A 186 11.66 -16.73 -10.75
CA ASP A 186 11.80 -16.63 -12.19
C ASP A 186 12.83 -15.56 -12.59
N SER A 187 13.09 -15.45 -13.89
CA SER A 187 14.07 -14.51 -14.43
C SER A 187 13.46 -13.13 -14.71
N GLY A 188 14.31 -12.10 -14.77
CA GLY A 188 13.88 -10.77 -15.22
C GLY A 188 13.34 -10.77 -16.65
N GLN A 189 13.82 -11.68 -17.50
CA GLN A 189 13.31 -11.89 -18.86
C GLN A 189 11.85 -12.39 -18.81
N HIS A 190 11.57 -13.42 -17.99
CA HIS A 190 10.21 -13.94 -17.82
C HIS A 190 9.26 -12.88 -17.26
N ALA A 191 9.71 -12.12 -16.27
CA ALA A 191 8.96 -11.00 -15.71
C ALA A 191 8.58 -9.97 -16.79
N GLU A 192 9.53 -9.63 -17.66
CA GLU A 192 9.31 -8.74 -18.80
C GLU A 192 8.25 -9.30 -19.77
N GLU A 193 8.35 -10.58 -20.13
CA GLU A 193 7.42 -11.25 -21.04
C GLU A 193 5.99 -11.26 -20.49
N ILE A 194 5.82 -11.59 -19.21
CA ILE A 194 4.50 -11.60 -18.54
C ILE A 194 3.88 -10.21 -18.52
N VAL A 195 4.65 -9.19 -18.16
CA VAL A 195 4.18 -7.80 -18.09
C VAL A 195 3.78 -7.29 -19.47
N ARG A 196 4.59 -7.56 -20.51
CA ARG A 196 4.23 -7.24 -21.91
C ARG A 196 2.94 -7.94 -22.32
N LYS A 197 2.79 -9.22 -21.99
CA LYS A 197 1.60 -10.02 -22.33
C LYS A 197 0.33 -9.48 -21.67
N ALA A 198 0.40 -9.14 -20.38
CA ALA A 198 -0.73 -8.57 -19.66
C ALA A 198 -1.20 -7.26 -20.32
N ARG A 199 -0.24 -6.39 -20.67
CA ARG A 199 -0.52 -5.12 -21.34
C ARG A 199 -1.09 -5.28 -22.76
N GLU A 200 -0.57 -6.24 -23.54
CA GLU A 200 -1.12 -6.59 -24.86
C GLU A 200 -2.59 -7.01 -24.81
N LEU A 201 -3.03 -7.59 -23.69
CA LEU A 201 -4.41 -8.00 -23.44
C LEU A 201 -5.31 -6.86 -22.95
N GLY A 202 -4.78 -5.63 -22.85
CA GLY A 202 -5.53 -4.43 -22.48
C GLY A 202 -5.64 -4.19 -20.97
N LEU A 203 -4.93 -4.96 -20.14
CA LEU A 203 -4.83 -4.68 -18.71
C LEU A 203 -3.91 -3.47 -18.50
N TYR A 204 -4.27 -2.59 -17.56
CA TYR A 204 -3.30 -1.68 -16.96
C TYR A 204 -2.32 -2.52 -16.16
N VAL A 205 -1.02 -2.30 -16.36
CA VAL A 205 0.00 -3.02 -15.63
C VAL A 205 0.77 -2.04 -14.76
N CYS A 206 0.82 -2.37 -13.47
CA CYS A 206 1.70 -1.74 -12.51
C CYS A 206 2.73 -2.76 -12.05
N ILE A 207 3.98 -2.35 -11.89
CA ILE A 207 5.02 -3.24 -11.36
C ILE A 207 5.57 -2.70 -10.06
N ASP A 208 5.85 -3.59 -9.13
CA ASP A 208 6.68 -3.26 -7.98
C ASP A 208 8.15 -3.33 -8.41
N LEU A 209 8.90 -2.26 -8.20
CA LEU A 209 10.35 -2.23 -8.24
C LEU A 209 10.90 -1.93 -6.86
N MET A 210 12.01 -2.55 -6.52
CA MET A 210 12.70 -2.33 -5.26
C MET A 210 14.09 -1.76 -5.51
N TYR A 211 14.46 -0.79 -4.68
CA TYR A 211 15.78 -0.18 -4.70
C TYR A 211 16.48 -0.31 -3.34
N ASN A 212 17.78 -0.03 -3.33
CA ASN A 212 18.67 -0.28 -2.21
C ASN A 212 18.76 -1.77 -1.81
N LEU A 213 18.64 -2.69 -2.77
CA LEU A 213 18.81 -4.13 -2.56
C LEU A 213 20.30 -4.48 -2.32
N PRO A 214 20.64 -5.57 -1.60
CA PRO A 214 22.02 -5.99 -1.43
C PRO A 214 22.73 -6.20 -2.78
N GLY A 215 23.93 -5.64 -2.92
CA GLY A 215 24.69 -5.72 -4.18
C GLY A 215 24.08 -4.95 -5.37
N GLN A 216 23.01 -4.18 -5.17
CA GLN A 216 22.45 -3.30 -6.21
C GLN A 216 23.27 -2.02 -6.29
N THR A 217 23.91 -1.78 -7.42
CA THR A 217 24.59 -0.51 -7.70
C THR A 217 23.64 0.51 -8.33
N LEU A 218 24.04 1.78 -8.40
CA LEU A 218 23.27 2.80 -9.13
C LEU A 218 23.11 2.45 -10.62
N GLU A 219 24.09 1.79 -11.22
CA GLU A 219 24.02 1.32 -12.60
C GLU A 219 22.94 0.25 -12.77
N ILE A 220 22.90 -0.75 -11.88
CA ILE A 220 21.85 -1.79 -11.92
C ILE A 220 20.47 -1.16 -11.71
N TRP A 221 20.35 -0.23 -10.77
CA TRP A 221 19.09 0.48 -10.54
C TRP A 221 18.64 1.28 -11.76
N ARG A 222 19.57 2.01 -12.40
CA ARG A 222 19.30 2.76 -13.64
C ARG A 222 18.83 1.83 -14.77
N GLU A 223 19.41 0.64 -14.89
CA GLU A 223 18.96 -0.37 -15.86
C GLU A 223 17.53 -0.86 -15.57
N ASP A 224 17.19 -1.12 -14.31
CA ASP A 224 15.84 -1.52 -13.91
C ASP A 224 14.80 -0.43 -14.24
N VAL A 225 15.09 0.83 -13.89
CA VAL A 225 14.23 1.99 -14.18
C VAL A 225 14.09 2.20 -15.69
N LYS A 226 15.20 2.11 -16.44
CA LYS A 226 15.19 2.21 -17.90
C LYS A 226 14.30 1.14 -18.53
N LYS A 227 14.42 -0.11 -18.08
CA LYS A 227 13.59 -1.22 -18.59
C LYS A 227 12.11 -1.01 -18.28
N ALA A 228 11.76 -0.54 -17.09
CA ALA A 228 10.37 -0.19 -16.75
C ALA A 228 9.80 0.91 -17.66
N ILE A 229 10.61 1.93 -17.98
CA ILE A 229 10.21 2.99 -18.93
C ILE A 229 10.00 2.42 -20.34
N GLU A 230 10.90 1.55 -20.82
CA GLU A 230 10.83 0.90 -22.13
C GLU A 230 9.63 -0.05 -22.26
N LEU A 231 9.16 -0.62 -21.15
CA LEU A 231 7.93 -1.42 -21.10
C LEU A 231 6.66 -0.58 -21.26
N ASN A 232 6.77 0.74 -21.07
CA ASN A 232 5.69 1.72 -21.28
C ASN A 232 4.42 1.38 -20.49
N LEU A 233 4.59 1.11 -19.20
CA LEU A 233 3.55 0.67 -18.28
C LEU A 233 2.70 1.84 -17.77
N GLU A 234 1.53 1.51 -17.21
CA GLU A 234 0.59 2.48 -16.67
C GLU A 234 1.00 2.98 -15.27
N GLY A 235 1.69 2.13 -14.50
CA GLY A 235 2.26 2.48 -13.20
C GLY A 235 3.53 1.70 -12.82
N ILE A 236 4.32 2.29 -11.93
CA ILE A 236 5.47 1.68 -11.28
C ILE A 236 5.45 2.09 -9.81
N ASP A 237 5.42 1.12 -8.90
CA ASP A 237 5.61 1.37 -7.47
C ASP A 237 7.08 1.13 -7.11
N CYS A 238 7.74 2.10 -6.50
CA CYS A 238 9.17 2.04 -6.17
C CYS A 238 9.42 2.01 -4.67
N TYR A 239 9.69 0.82 -4.12
CA TYR A 239 9.88 0.64 -2.69
C TYR A 239 11.36 0.58 -2.29
N PRO A 240 11.79 1.33 -1.26
CA PRO A 240 13.09 1.08 -0.65
C PRO A 240 13.08 -0.28 0.04
N LEU A 241 14.20 -1.00 -0.01
CA LEU A 241 14.35 -2.19 0.81
C LEU A 241 14.41 -1.84 2.30
N GLU A 242 13.50 -2.43 3.05
CA GLU A 242 13.65 -2.59 4.50
C GLU A 242 14.04 -4.02 4.84
N VAL A 243 15.11 -4.16 5.64
CA VAL A 243 15.51 -5.45 6.20
C VAL A 243 14.74 -5.70 7.49
N TYR A 244 13.63 -6.41 7.38
CA TYR A 244 12.78 -6.69 8.53
C TYR A 244 13.38 -7.81 9.41
N PRO A 245 13.46 -7.64 10.74
CA PRO A 245 14.03 -8.64 11.64
C PRO A 245 13.36 -10.02 11.53
N GLY A 246 14.17 -11.08 11.48
CA GLY A 246 13.70 -12.46 11.41
C GLY A 246 13.29 -12.94 10.01
N THR A 247 13.35 -12.08 8.99
CA THR A 247 13.24 -12.52 7.59
C THR A 247 14.45 -13.35 7.18
N MET A 248 14.31 -14.13 6.09
CA MET A 248 15.43 -14.89 5.55
C MET A 248 16.60 -13.98 5.18
N LEU A 249 16.31 -12.81 4.59
CA LEU A 249 17.32 -11.83 4.24
C LEU A 249 18.06 -11.29 5.47
N ASP A 250 17.36 -10.95 6.56
CA ASP A 250 17.97 -10.51 7.82
C ASP A 250 18.96 -11.56 8.36
N LEU A 251 18.56 -12.84 8.36
CA LEU A 251 19.42 -13.95 8.81
C LEU A 251 20.64 -14.14 7.90
N GLN A 252 20.47 -14.01 6.58
CA GLN A 252 21.56 -14.10 5.61
C GLN A 252 22.56 -12.94 5.74
N ILE A 253 22.08 -11.73 6.00
CA ILE A 253 22.93 -10.56 6.25
C ILE A 253 23.70 -10.73 7.55
N LYS A 254 23.02 -11.10 8.65
CA LYS A 254 23.66 -11.29 9.97
C LYS A 254 24.71 -12.40 9.98
N SER A 255 24.53 -13.44 9.15
CA SER A 255 25.49 -14.53 9.00
C SER A 255 26.62 -14.22 7.99
N GLY A 256 26.56 -13.08 7.30
CA GLY A 256 27.54 -12.69 6.28
C GLY A 256 27.41 -13.41 4.94
N GLN A 257 26.30 -14.15 4.71
CA GLN A 257 26.04 -14.83 3.43
C GLN A 257 25.69 -13.85 2.31
N ILE A 258 25.00 -12.76 2.65
CA ILE A 258 24.59 -11.68 1.74
C ILE A 258 25.11 -10.36 2.34
N PRO A 259 25.63 -9.41 1.53
CA PRO A 259 26.03 -8.10 2.05
C PRO A 259 24.84 -7.30 2.59
N PRO A 260 25.04 -6.31 3.47
CA PRO A 260 23.97 -5.38 3.81
C PRO A 260 23.57 -4.52 2.59
N PRO A 261 22.37 -3.93 2.59
CA PRO A 261 22.01 -2.89 1.63
C PRO A 261 22.88 -1.63 1.80
N GLY A 262 22.79 -0.71 0.85
CA GLY A 262 23.45 0.59 0.95
C GLY A 262 22.91 1.44 2.11
N ASP A 263 23.66 2.46 2.49
CA ASP A 263 23.23 3.41 3.51
C ASP A 263 22.07 4.30 3.02
N TRP A 264 21.49 5.09 3.92
CA TRP A 264 20.37 5.96 3.58
C TRP A 264 20.70 6.99 2.49
N ARG A 265 21.99 7.35 2.31
CA ARG A 265 22.42 8.29 1.26
C ARG A 265 22.33 7.62 -0.11
N THR A 266 22.78 6.37 -0.20
CA THR A 266 22.65 5.54 -1.39
C THR A 266 21.17 5.35 -1.75
N GLU A 267 20.33 5.04 -0.75
CA GLU A 267 18.88 4.93 -0.88
C GLU A 267 18.26 6.24 -1.42
N ALA A 268 18.62 7.39 -0.84
CA ALA A 268 18.12 8.69 -1.28
C ALA A 268 18.52 9.03 -2.72
N LEU A 269 19.77 8.72 -3.12
CA LEU A 269 20.25 8.94 -4.47
C LEU A 269 19.53 8.06 -5.50
N MET A 270 19.28 6.78 -5.17
CA MET A 270 18.49 5.88 -6.01
C MET A 270 17.06 6.40 -6.21
N TYR A 271 16.41 6.84 -5.13
CA TYR A 271 15.07 7.42 -5.21
C TYR A 271 15.03 8.66 -6.11
N VAL A 272 15.95 9.60 -5.92
CA VAL A 272 16.07 10.81 -6.73
C VAL A 272 16.26 10.49 -8.21
N GLU A 273 17.15 9.54 -8.52
CA GLU A 273 17.41 9.13 -9.90
C GLU A 273 16.17 8.54 -10.56
N ALA A 274 15.40 7.72 -9.82
CA ALA A 274 14.13 7.19 -10.29
C ALA A 274 13.11 8.29 -10.56
N VAL A 275 12.92 9.22 -9.62
CA VAL A 275 12.02 10.38 -9.79
C VAL A 275 12.39 11.17 -11.05
N GLU A 276 13.67 11.48 -11.26
CA GLU A 276 14.13 12.21 -12.44
C GLU A 276 13.83 11.45 -13.74
N MET A 277 14.19 10.17 -13.80
CA MET A 277 14.00 9.35 -14.99
C MET A 277 12.52 9.15 -15.33
N PHE A 278 11.70 8.81 -14.34
CA PHE A 278 10.26 8.64 -14.52
C PHE A 278 9.57 9.94 -14.92
N THR A 279 9.90 11.07 -14.26
CA THR A 279 9.33 12.38 -14.60
C THR A 279 9.72 12.82 -16.01
N ASN A 280 10.98 12.63 -16.42
CA ASN A 280 11.43 12.92 -17.78
C ASN A 280 10.74 12.03 -18.82
N ALA A 281 10.35 10.82 -18.42
CA ALA A 281 9.54 9.94 -19.24
C ALA A 281 8.03 10.25 -19.15
N GLY A 282 7.59 11.29 -18.43
CA GLY A 282 6.20 11.71 -18.35
C GLY A 282 5.34 11.02 -17.29
N TYR A 283 5.94 10.22 -16.39
CA TYR A 283 5.23 9.73 -15.20
C TYR A 283 5.15 10.82 -14.13
N ILE A 284 4.11 10.75 -13.30
CA ILE A 284 3.86 11.65 -12.19
C ILE A 284 3.89 10.83 -10.89
N PRO A 285 4.61 11.27 -9.84
CA PRO A 285 4.58 10.60 -8.55
C PRO A 285 3.25 10.85 -7.82
N VAL A 286 2.62 9.80 -7.31
CA VAL A 286 1.35 9.84 -6.58
C VAL A 286 1.34 8.86 -5.41
N GLY A 287 0.50 9.13 -4.40
CA GLY A 287 0.30 8.23 -3.26
C GLY A 287 1.58 7.88 -2.53
N HIS A 288 1.71 6.60 -2.15
CA HIS A 288 2.84 6.10 -1.36
C HIS A 288 4.16 6.15 -2.13
N ASP A 289 4.30 5.33 -3.18
CA ASP A 289 5.56 5.13 -3.92
C ASP A 289 5.32 4.97 -5.43
N ARG A 290 4.13 5.36 -5.90
CA ARG A 290 3.69 5.15 -7.27
C ARG A 290 4.15 6.25 -8.20
N PHE A 291 4.59 5.86 -9.39
CA PHE A 291 4.77 6.70 -10.57
C PHE A 291 3.76 6.27 -11.62
N THR A 292 2.98 7.18 -12.17
CA THR A 292 1.92 6.82 -13.12
C THR A 292 1.75 7.81 -14.27
N ARG A 293 1.14 7.34 -15.36
CA ARG A 293 0.69 8.16 -16.49
C ARG A 293 -0.81 8.14 -16.70
N VAL A 294 -1.56 7.43 -15.86
CA VAL A 294 -3.01 7.27 -15.99
C VAL A 294 -3.73 8.09 -14.93
N LYS A 295 -4.90 8.61 -15.27
CA LYS A 295 -5.66 9.54 -14.42
C LYS A 295 -6.33 8.80 -13.25
N GLU A 296 -6.68 7.55 -13.47
CA GLU A 296 -7.36 6.65 -12.54
C GLU A 296 -6.55 6.47 -11.25
N HIS A 297 -5.22 6.34 -11.33
CA HIS A 297 -4.36 6.29 -10.15
C HIS A 297 -4.25 7.62 -9.40
N ILE A 298 -4.47 8.75 -10.08
CA ILE A 298 -4.42 10.10 -9.48
C ILE A 298 -5.74 10.39 -8.76
N GLU A 299 -6.85 9.89 -9.30
CA GLU A 299 -8.22 10.17 -8.84
C GLU A 299 -8.79 9.10 -7.91
N GLU A 300 -7.97 8.13 -7.50
CA GLU A 300 -8.32 7.03 -6.61
C GLU A 300 -9.01 7.54 -5.33
N SER A 301 -10.19 7.00 -5.04
CA SER A 301 -11.08 7.53 -3.99
C SER A 301 -10.52 7.31 -2.60
N CYS A 302 -9.93 6.15 -2.34
CA CYS A 302 -9.34 5.83 -1.03
C CYS A 302 -8.15 6.76 -0.74
N LEU A 303 -7.28 6.98 -1.75
CA LEU A 303 -6.12 7.85 -1.67
C LEU A 303 -6.56 9.31 -1.43
N ASN A 304 -7.33 9.89 -2.34
CA ASN A 304 -7.74 11.30 -2.26
C ASN A 304 -8.65 11.58 -1.07
N GLY A 305 -9.40 10.58 -0.65
CA GLY A 305 -10.29 10.63 0.48
C GLY A 305 -9.59 10.51 1.82
N TRP A 306 -8.30 10.17 1.91
CA TRP A 306 -7.59 9.99 3.19
C TRP A 306 -7.64 11.25 4.08
N PRO A 307 -7.87 11.14 5.40
CA PRO A 307 -8.16 9.93 6.18
C PRO A 307 -9.67 9.66 6.34
N TRP A 308 -10.51 10.14 5.43
CA TRP A 308 -11.96 10.00 5.53
C TRP A 308 -12.48 8.76 4.80
N ALA A 309 -11.94 8.46 3.62
CA ALA A 309 -12.28 7.25 2.88
C ALA A 309 -11.76 5.99 3.61
N GLY A 310 -12.58 4.95 3.62
CA GLY A 310 -12.28 3.68 4.29
C GLY A 310 -11.76 2.61 3.34
N ILE A 311 -11.13 1.60 3.92
CA ILE A 311 -10.70 0.37 3.26
C ILE A 311 -11.25 -0.80 4.09
N LEU A 312 -12.23 -1.52 3.55
CA LEU A 312 -12.74 -2.74 4.16
C LEU A 312 -11.85 -3.92 3.73
N THR A 313 -10.93 -4.32 4.60
CA THR A 313 -10.10 -5.52 4.38
C THR A 313 -10.70 -6.75 5.08
N THR A 314 -10.62 -7.91 4.44
CA THR A 314 -10.99 -9.21 5.03
C THR A 314 -9.91 -10.25 4.72
N GLY A 315 -9.90 -11.38 5.42
CA GLY A 315 -8.94 -12.47 5.20
C GLY A 315 -7.82 -12.53 6.25
N ALA A 316 -7.25 -13.72 6.42
CA ALA A 316 -6.17 -13.94 7.40
C ALA A 316 -4.95 -13.06 7.11
N GLY A 317 -4.48 -12.36 8.15
CA GLY A 317 -3.29 -11.51 8.10
C GLY A 317 -3.44 -10.20 7.33
N CYS A 318 -4.65 -9.83 6.88
CA CYS A 318 -4.88 -8.52 6.31
C CYS A 318 -4.65 -7.44 7.37
N PHE A 319 -3.97 -6.35 7.01
CA PHE A 319 -3.51 -5.34 7.96
C PHE A 319 -3.85 -3.89 7.56
N MET A 320 -4.57 -3.70 6.45
CA MET A 320 -4.95 -2.37 5.94
C MET A 320 -6.39 -1.97 6.27
N GLY A 321 -7.03 -2.68 7.20
CA GLY A 321 -8.41 -2.41 7.58
C GLY A 321 -8.56 -1.03 8.18
N TYR A 322 -9.44 -0.21 7.59
CA TYR A 322 -9.71 1.14 8.06
C TYR A 322 -11.16 1.54 7.81
N LEU A 323 -11.98 1.63 8.86
CA LEU A 323 -13.39 2.02 8.77
C LEU A 323 -13.73 3.09 9.80
N GLY A 324 -14.17 4.25 9.33
CA GLY A 324 -14.48 5.40 10.17
C GLY A 324 -13.25 5.87 10.94
N LEU A 325 -13.20 5.57 12.23
CA LEU A 325 -12.04 5.88 13.09
C LEU A 325 -11.22 4.65 13.46
N TYR A 326 -11.63 3.46 13.02
CA TYR A 326 -11.04 2.20 13.44
C TYR A 326 -10.05 1.71 12.39
N SER A 327 -8.81 1.51 12.80
CA SER A 327 -7.80 0.78 12.03
C SER A 327 -7.64 -0.62 12.64
N TYR A 328 -7.66 -1.67 11.83
CA TYR A 328 -7.67 -3.05 12.32
C TYR A 328 -6.83 -4.01 11.46
N GLN A 329 -6.42 -5.11 12.09
CA GLN A 329 -5.71 -6.22 11.46
C GLN A 329 -6.39 -7.53 11.84
N ASN A 330 -6.53 -8.44 10.87
CA ASN A 330 -7.01 -9.79 11.12
C ASN A 330 -5.89 -10.73 11.58
N ILE A 331 -6.29 -11.79 12.31
CA ILE A 331 -5.41 -12.87 12.72
C ILE A 331 -4.65 -13.45 11.52
N GLU A 332 -3.32 -13.55 11.65
CA GLU A 332 -2.44 -14.06 10.61
C GLU A 332 -2.54 -15.58 10.43
N ASN A 333 -2.77 -16.32 11.52
CA ASN A 333 -2.85 -17.77 11.46
C ASN A 333 -4.13 -18.22 10.75
N VAL A 334 -3.97 -18.80 9.55
CA VAL A 334 -5.08 -19.21 8.68
C VAL A 334 -6.08 -20.17 9.35
N HIS A 335 -5.61 -21.08 10.20
CA HIS A 335 -6.49 -22.06 10.88
C HIS A 335 -7.35 -21.37 11.93
N ARG A 336 -6.74 -20.54 12.78
CA ARG A 336 -7.48 -19.74 13.77
C ARG A 336 -8.46 -18.78 13.09
N TYR A 337 -8.06 -18.18 11.96
CA TYR A 337 -8.94 -17.34 11.15
C TYR A 337 -10.19 -18.13 10.69
N ILE A 338 -9.99 -19.30 10.07
CA ILE A 338 -11.10 -20.17 9.63
C ILE A 338 -12.01 -20.55 10.80
N ASP A 339 -11.44 -20.92 11.96
CA ASP A 339 -12.21 -21.33 13.13
C ASP A 339 -13.08 -20.20 13.69
N LEU A 340 -12.55 -18.98 13.79
CA LEU A 340 -13.26 -17.81 14.32
C LEU A 340 -14.39 -17.39 13.39
N VAL A 341 -14.09 -17.26 12.10
CA VAL A 341 -15.12 -16.93 11.10
C VAL A 341 -16.17 -18.04 11.01
N GLY A 342 -15.74 -19.31 11.14
CA GLY A 342 -16.62 -20.47 11.27
C GLY A 342 -17.66 -20.33 12.40
N LYS A 343 -17.30 -19.65 13.50
CA LYS A 343 -18.19 -19.34 14.63
C LYS A 343 -18.97 -18.02 14.48
N GLY A 344 -18.79 -17.29 13.38
CA GLY A 344 -19.43 -15.99 13.17
C GLY A 344 -18.77 -14.86 13.97
N ILE A 345 -17.49 -15.02 14.34
CA ILE A 345 -16.72 -14.03 15.10
C ILE A 345 -15.79 -13.28 14.14
N PHE A 346 -15.77 -11.95 14.20
CA PHE A 346 -14.81 -11.14 13.44
C PHE A 346 -13.37 -11.48 13.88
N PRO A 347 -12.49 -11.92 12.97
CA PRO A 347 -11.19 -12.49 13.32
C PRO A 347 -10.10 -11.43 13.56
N ILE A 348 -10.43 -10.36 14.28
CA ILE A 348 -9.57 -9.20 14.51
C ILE A 348 -8.52 -9.53 15.57
N ALA A 349 -7.25 -9.36 15.22
CA ALA A 349 -6.10 -9.52 16.13
C ALA A 349 -5.74 -8.22 16.84
N LYS A 350 -5.80 -7.11 16.11
CA LYS A 350 -5.44 -5.77 16.58
C LYS A 350 -6.46 -4.76 16.08
N ILE A 351 -6.76 -3.79 16.92
CA ILE A 351 -7.67 -2.70 16.57
C ILE A 351 -7.29 -1.43 17.33
N HIS A 352 -7.37 -0.29 16.65
CA HIS A 352 -7.14 1.03 17.22
C HIS A 352 -8.25 1.97 16.80
N LYS A 353 -8.83 2.70 17.75
CA LYS A 353 -9.77 3.79 17.48
C LYS A 353 -9.03 5.12 17.57
N SER A 354 -8.94 5.84 16.46
CA SER A 354 -8.34 7.17 16.44
C SER A 354 -9.10 8.15 17.32
N THR A 355 -8.34 8.85 18.16
CA THR A 355 -8.82 10.00 18.94
C THR A 355 -9.00 11.23 18.04
N TYR A 356 -9.58 12.31 18.58
CA TYR A 356 -9.65 13.59 17.90
C TYR A 356 -8.26 14.13 17.53
N GLU A 357 -7.29 14.01 18.44
CA GLU A 357 -5.88 14.39 18.19
C GLU A 357 -5.24 13.53 17.10
N ASP A 358 -5.50 12.21 17.10
CA ASP A 358 -5.00 11.34 16.03
C ASP A 358 -5.53 11.78 14.67
N MET A 359 -6.82 12.15 14.57
CA MET A 359 -7.40 12.60 13.31
C MET A 359 -6.79 13.91 12.80
N ILE A 360 -6.50 14.86 13.69
CA ILE A 360 -5.78 16.09 13.34
C ILE A 360 -4.41 15.77 12.72
N LYS A 361 -3.66 14.85 13.34
CA LYS A 361 -2.33 14.44 12.87
C LYS A 361 -2.39 13.60 11.60
N LYS A 362 -3.37 12.70 11.46
CA LYS A 362 -3.61 11.89 10.25
C LYS A 362 -3.91 12.74 9.02
N VAL A 363 -4.58 13.89 9.16
CA VAL A 363 -4.78 14.80 8.03
C VAL A 363 -3.45 15.34 7.50
N MET A 364 -2.42 15.50 8.35
CA MET A 364 -1.08 15.89 7.90
C MET A 364 -0.35 14.77 7.14
N GLU A 365 -0.75 13.50 7.28
CA GLU A 365 -0.20 12.39 6.49
C GLU A 365 -0.58 12.47 5.00
N ARG A 366 -1.55 13.32 4.64
CA ARG A 366 -1.81 13.67 3.24
C ARG A 366 -0.53 14.11 2.53
N LEU A 367 0.36 14.84 3.22
CA LEU A 367 1.66 15.21 2.68
C LEU A 367 2.49 13.98 2.30
N TYR A 368 2.55 12.95 3.15
CA TYR A 368 3.22 11.69 2.83
C TYR A 368 2.65 11.00 1.59
N LEU A 369 1.34 11.11 1.39
CA LEU A 369 0.62 10.60 0.21
C LEU A 369 0.73 11.53 -1.02
N ARG A 370 1.56 12.59 -0.96
CA ARG A 370 1.70 13.64 -1.98
C ARG A 370 0.41 14.42 -2.26
N LEU A 371 -0.50 14.44 -1.29
CA LEU A 371 -1.72 15.21 -1.32
C LEU A 371 -1.53 16.49 -0.51
N PRO A 372 -1.99 17.65 -1.01
CA PRO A 372 -1.98 18.87 -0.22
C PRO A 372 -2.94 18.74 0.97
N VAL A 373 -2.60 19.44 2.05
CA VAL A 373 -3.49 19.66 3.19
C VAL A 373 -4.28 20.93 2.91
N ASN A 374 -5.58 20.77 2.65
CA ASN A 374 -6.48 21.90 2.41
C ASN A 374 -6.80 22.61 3.74
N LYS A 375 -6.44 23.89 3.86
CA LYS A 375 -6.60 24.67 5.09
C LYS A 375 -8.08 24.90 5.46
N ALA A 376 -8.94 25.08 4.46
CA ALA A 376 -10.36 25.30 4.68
C ALA A 376 -11.06 24.03 5.19
N GLU A 377 -10.81 22.88 4.57
CA GLU A 377 -11.31 21.58 5.03
C GLU A 377 -10.82 21.27 6.45
N PHE A 378 -9.52 21.49 6.70
CA PHE A 378 -8.94 21.28 8.04
C PHE A 378 -9.65 22.15 9.10
N LYS A 379 -9.90 23.43 8.79
CA LYS A 379 -10.61 24.35 9.69
C LYS A 379 -12.09 23.98 9.86
N GLU A 380 -12.76 23.54 8.81
CA GLU A 380 -14.14 23.06 8.90
C GLU A 380 -14.24 21.87 9.87
N LYS A 381 -13.28 20.95 9.81
CA LYS A 381 -13.25 19.73 10.62
C LYS A 381 -12.81 19.97 12.07
N PHE A 382 -11.85 20.87 12.29
CA PHE A 382 -11.18 21.00 13.58
C PHE A 382 -11.28 22.39 14.23
N GLY A 383 -11.93 23.35 13.57
CA GLY A 383 -12.15 24.71 14.07
C GLY A 383 -10.93 25.65 13.98
N ARG A 384 -9.77 25.15 13.55
CA ARG A 384 -8.49 25.90 13.44
C ARG A 384 -7.78 25.59 12.15
N PHE A 385 -6.86 26.46 11.73
CA PHE A 385 -5.98 26.17 10.59
C PHE A 385 -4.80 25.27 11.00
N PRO A 386 -4.24 24.48 10.06
CA PRO A 386 -3.13 23.56 10.38
C PRO A 386 -1.89 24.30 10.90
N ASP A 387 -1.60 25.51 10.41
CA ASP A 387 -0.48 26.35 10.87
C ASP A 387 -0.69 26.94 12.27
N GLU A 388 -1.93 27.03 12.76
CA GLU A 388 -2.22 27.40 14.16
C GLU A 388 -2.03 26.22 15.11
N VAL A 389 -2.33 25.00 14.63
CA VAL A 389 -2.21 23.75 15.40
C VAL A 389 -0.74 23.28 15.48
N PHE A 390 0.02 23.44 14.39
CA PHE A 390 1.41 22.97 14.26
C PHE A 390 2.40 24.11 13.90
N PRO A 391 2.43 25.24 14.63
CA PRO A 391 3.21 26.42 14.21
C PRO A 391 4.72 26.15 14.17
N ALA A 392 5.24 25.33 15.09
CA ALA A 392 6.67 25.04 15.16
C ALA A 392 7.12 24.12 14.02
N GLU A 393 6.33 23.08 13.72
CA GLU A 393 6.59 22.13 12.64
C GLU A 393 6.50 22.82 11.28
N VAL A 394 5.42 23.56 11.02
CA VAL A 394 5.21 24.25 9.75
C VAL A 394 6.34 25.24 9.49
N LYS A 395 6.66 26.11 10.46
CA LYS A 395 7.76 27.07 10.33
C LYS A 395 9.10 26.38 10.05
N ARG A 396 9.44 25.35 10.84
CA ARG A 396 10.71 24.61 10.70
C ARG A 396 10.83 23.93 9.32
N LEU A 397 9.77 23.30 8.85
CA LEU A 397 9.76 22.59 7.57
C LEU A 397 9.78 23.56 6.38
N GLU A 398 9.13 24.71 6.49
CA GLU A 398 9.17 25.78 5.50
C GLU A 398 10.55 26.43 5.42
N GLU A 399 11.19 26.74 6.56
CA GLU A 399 12.56 27.26 6.63
C GLU A 399 13.59 26.29 6.01
N LYS A 400 13.32 24.98 6.10
CA LYS A 400 14.11 23.93 5.42
C LYS A 400 13.77 23.77 3.94
N GLY A 401 12.78 24.48 3.41
CA GLY A 401 12.31 24.36 2.03
C GLY A 401 11.66 23.01 1.71
N LEU A 402 11.15 22.28 2.73
CA LEU A 402 10.55 20.96 2.57
C LEU A 402 9.04 21.03 2.27
N ILE A 403 8.39 22.08 2.74
CA ILE A 403 6.99 22.36 2.43
C ILE A 403 6.85 23.76 1.87
N GLU A 404 5.77 23.97 1.14
CA GLU A 404 5.30 25.28 0.72
C GLU A 404 3.95 25.54 1.40
N VAL A 405 3.82 26.69 2.04
CA VAL A 405 2.59 27.13 2.68
C VAL A 405 2.00 28.26 1.85
N THR A 406 0.75 28.06 1.43
CA THR A 406 -0.03 29.09 0.73
C THR A 406 -1.23 29.50 1.58
N ASP A 407 -2.02 30.46 1.10
CA ASP A 407 -3.27 30.86 1.74
C ASP A 407 -4.29 29.70 1.80
N ASN A 408 -4.23 28.76 0.85
CA ASN A 408 -5.24 27.71 0.68
C ASN A 408 -4.79 26.33 1.18
N GLU A 409 -3.51 26.02 1.07
CA GLU A 409 -3.00 24.67 1.32
C GLU A 409 -1.55 24.65 1.82
N ILE A 410 -1.17 23.53 2.41
CA ILE A 410 0.22 23.12 2.67
C ILE A 410 0.54 21.96 1.74
N ARG A 411 1.66 22.02 1.02
CA ARG A 411 2.11 20.94 0.11
C ARG A 411 3.60 20.69 0.22
N LEU A 412 4.04 19.51 -0.24
CA LEU A 412 5.46 19.19 -0.33
C LEU A 412 6.15 19.96 -1.45
N THR A 413 7.40 20.37 -1.22
CA THR A 413 8.30 20.74 -2.32
C THR A 413 8.92 19.48 -2.94
N LYS A 414 9.67 19.63 -4.05
CA LYS A 414 10.47 18.53 -4.61
C LYS A 414 11.48 17.96 -3.60
N LEU A 415 12.04 18.81 -2.75
CA LEU A 415 12.94 18.38 -1.67
C LEU A 415 12.15 17.65 -0.58
N GLY A 416 10.97 18.18 -0.23
CA GLY A 416 10.05 17.56 0.73
C GLY A 416 9.64 16.14 0.36
N ASP A 417 9.41 15.87 -0.93
CA ASP A 417 9.01 14.55 -1.43
C ASP A 417 10.01 13.43 -1.11
N VAL A 418 11.32 13.74 -1.12
CA VAL A 418 12.39 12.81 -0.72
C VAL A 418 12.27 12.43 0.76
N TRP A 419 11.79 13.36 1.57
CA TRP A 419 11.72 13.30 3.03
C TRP A 419 10.30 13.17 3.59
N ARG A 420 9.32 12.88 2.74
CA ARG A 420 7.89 12.90 3.09
C ARG A 420 7.51 12.02 4.28
N ILE A 421 8.20 10.88 4.45
CA ILE A 421 8.01 9.99 5.60
C ILE A 421 8.51 10.65 6.90
N ASN A 422 9.69 11.28 6.86
CA ASN A 422 10.22 12.03 8.00
C ASN A 422 9.28 13.19 8.38
N ILE A 423 8.74 13.90 7.39
CA ILE A 423 7.78 15.00 7.58
C ILE A 423 6.51 14.49 8.29
N ALA A 424 5.94 13.36 7.85
CA ALA A 424 4.78 12.77 8.51
C ALA A 424 5.05 12.44 9.99
N TRP A 425 6.24 11.93 10.32
CA TRP A 425 6.65 11.67 11.70
C TRP A 425 6.83 12.94 12.54
N GLU A 426 7.23 14.07 11.94
CA GLU A 426 7.28 15.34 12.67
C GLU A 426 5.89 15.77 13.13
N PHE A 427 4.88 15.67 12.27
CA PHE A 427 3.50 15.99 12.64
C PHE A 427 2.88 14.98 13.62
N ALA A 428 3.13 13.67 13.44
CA ALA A 428 2.60 12.64 14.34
C ALA A 428 3.15 12.78 15.78
N ASN A 429 4.43 13.15 15.92
CA ASN A 429 5.07 13.36 17.22
C ASN A 429 4.87 14.76 17.81
N ALA A 430 4.29 15.69 17.04
CA ALA A 430 4.11 17.06 17.49
C ALA A 430 3.12 17.16 18.65
N LYS A 431 3.38 18.10 19.55
CA LYS A 431 2.37 18.56 20.50
C LYS A 431 1.44 19.51 19.78
N ILE A 432 0.14 19.24 19.83
CA ILE A 432 -0.86 20.06 19.15
C ILE A 432 -1.30 21.25 20.02
N ASN A 433 -1.47 22.41 19.40
CA ASN A 433 -2.08 23.58 20.02
C ASN A 433 -3.59 23.59 19.77
N LEU A 434 -4.36 22.99 20.70
CA LEU A 434 -5.82 22.92 20.64
C LEU A 434 -6.54 24.19 21.11
#